data_AF-A0A9X2NVI7-F1
#
_entry.id   AF-A0A9X2NVI7-F1
#
_cell.length_a   1.000
_cell.length_b   1.000
_cell.length_c   1.000
_cell.angle_alpha   90.00
_cell.angle_beta   90.00
_cell.angle_gamma   90.00
#
_symmetry.space_group_name_H-M   'P 1'
#
loop_
_entity.id
_entity.type
_entity.pdbx_description
1 polymer ?
#
loop_
_entity_poly.entity_id
_entity_poly.type
_entity_poly.pdbx_seq_one_letter_code
_entity_poly.pdbx_strand_id
1 'polypeptide(L)'
;MTTDTATRIISKHESLVVLCTYNILFTNDICCGQIIECIYAMKRTPHYKQAFKRYLNDADRARREYERTVNGIIGSDRSEFFAECNDKYVEEVNKHVDILYWQFKQTLDDNGISHSAELAKFELARTLCDYACVQFEERIGELKRKDSKFNVFMLDYLKLDNVARLMNLASDNLKIGRTVNMNTERCTAAFEVLARELSDADNIANTIKAD
;
A
#
# COMPACT_ATOMS: atom_id res chain seq x y z
N MET A 1 1.81 -28.22 -5.20
CA MET A 1 0.38 -28.44 -5.48
C MET A 1 0.20 -28.57 -6.99
N THR A 2 -0.69 -29.43 -7.49
CA THR A 2 -1.01 -29.47 -8.93
C THR A 2 -1.99 -28.36 -9.29
N THR A 3 -1.95 -27.86 -10.54
CA THR A 3 -2.84 -26.80 -11.03
C THR A 3 -4.32 -27.15 -10.82
N ASP A 4 -4.73 -28.38 -11.15
CA ASP A 4 -6.11 -28.85 -10.96
C ASP A 4 -6.58 -28.81 -9.50
N THR A 5 -5.66 -29.12 -8.57
CA THR A 5 -5.96 -29.07 -7.13
C THR A 5 -6.11 -27.61 -6.68
N ALA A 6 -5.26 -26.71 -7.17
CA ALA A 6 -5.36 -25.28 -6.89
C ALA A 6 -6.67 -24.70 -7.42
N THR A 7 -7.03 -25.00 -8.67
CA THR A 7 -8.28 -24.53 -9.29
C THR A 7 -9.50 -24.99 -8.51
N ARG A 8 -9.57 -26.26 -8.09
CA ARG A 8 -10.70 -26.77 -7.29
C ARG A 8 -10.85 -26.06 -5.95
N ILE A 9 -9.73 -25.74 -5.29
CA ILE A 9 -9.75 -25.00 -4.00
C ILE A 9 -10.20 -23.56 -4.22
N ILE A 10 -9.68 -22.90 -5.26
CA ILE A 10 -10.06 -21.54 -5.63
C ILE A 10 -11.56 -21.49 -5.96
N SER A 11 -12.05 -22.34 -6.86
CA SER A 11 -13.47 -22.34 -7.29
C SER A 11 -14.43 -22.59 -6.12
N LYS A 12 -14.01 -23.34 -5.09
CA LYS A 12 -14.84 -23.57 -3.90
C LYS A 12 -15.03 -22.31 -3.05
N HIS A 13 -14.05 -21.41 -3.06
CA HIS A 13 -14.03 -20.18 -2.24
C HIS A 13 -13.84 -18.94 -3.12
N GLU A 14 -14.36 -18.98 -4.35
CA GLU A 14 -14.03 -18.03 -5.42
C GLU A 14 -14.23 -16.57 -4.99
N SER A 15 -15.40 -16.25 -4.45
CA SER A 15 -15.71 -14.88 -4.02
C SER A 15 -14.74 -14.35 -2.97
N LEU A 16 -14.30 -15.19 -2.03
CA LEU A 16 -13.34 -14.78 -0.99
C LEU A 16 -11.93 -14.63 -1.56
N VAL A 17 -11.51 -15.54 -2.43
CA VAL A 17 -10.19 -15.45 -3.11
C VAL A 17 -10.12 -14.18 -3.95
N VAL A 18 -11.17 -13.88 -4.72
CA VAL A 18 -11.29 -12.65 -5.52
C VAL A 18 -11.23 -11.43 -4.61
N LEU A 19 -12.09 -11.36 -3.58
CA LEU A 19 -12.12 -10.23 -2.64
C LEU A 19 -10.74 -9.98 -2.01
N CYS A 20 -10.11 -11.00 -1.43
CA CYS A 20 -8.82 -10.86 -0.75
C CYS A 20 -7.71 -10.44 -1.73
N THR A 21 -7.68 -11.03 -2.93
CA THR A 21 -6.63 -10.74 -3.93
C THR A 21 -6.75 -9.32 -4.47
N TYR A 22 -7.96 -8.92 -4.88
CA TYR A 22 -8.19 -7.56 -5.38
C TYR A 22 -7.98 -6.51 -4.30
N ASN A 23 -8.37 -6.78 -3.05
CA ASN A 23 -8.12 -5.84 -1.97
C ASN A 23 -6.63 -5.57 -1.76
N ILE A 24 -5.81 -6.63 -1.72
CA ILE A 24 -4.36 -6.50 -1.62
C ILE A 24 -3.81 -5.69 -2.82
N LEU A 25 -4.26 -6.02 -4.03
CA LEU A 25 -3.79 -5.36 -5.24
C LEU A 25 -4.14 -3.86 -5.27
N PHE A 26 -5.37 -3.49 -4.92
CA PHE A 26 -5.79 -2.09 -4.88
C PHE A 26 -5.00 -1.28 -3.85
N THR A 27 -4.84 -1.81 -2.63
CA THR A 27 -4.03 -1.13 -1.60
C THR A 27 -2.58 -0.98 -2.05
N ASN A 28 -2.01 -2.02 -2.67
CA ASN A 28 -0.65 -1.98 -3.17
C ASN A 28 -0.47 -0.96 -4.31
N ASP A 29 -1.47 -0.79 -5.17
CA ASP A 29 -1.44 0.20 -6.25
C ASP A 29 -1.43 1.63 -5.68
N ILE A 30 -2.31 1.92 -4.70
CA ILE A 30 -2.30 3.19 -3.95
C ILE A 30 -0.91 3.42 -3.33
N CYS A 31 -0.31 2.40 -2.70
CA CYS A 31 1.03 2.50 -2.13
C CYS A 31 2.08 2.84 -3.19
N CYS A 32 2.03 2.18 -4.35
CA CYS A 32 2.95 2.44 -5.46
C CYS A 32 2.83 3.89 -5.96
N GLY A 33 1.61 4.39 -6.10
CA GLY A 33 1.32 5.80 -6.42
C GLY A 33 1.93 6.77 -5.40
N GLN A 34 1.72 6.53 -4.10
CA GLN A 34 2.25 7.41 -3.04
C GLN A 34 3.79 7.39 -2.98
N ILE A 35 4.44 6.26 -3.28
CA ILE A 35 5.90 6.19 -3.38
C ILE A 35 6.41 7.11 -4.50
N ILE A 36 5.78 7.06 -5.68
CA ILE A 36 6.16 7.92 -6.83
C ILE A 36 6.05 9.40 -6.43
N GLU A 37 4.92 9.79 -5.84
CA GLU A 37 4.66 11.14 -5.37
C GLU A 37 5.68 11.59 -4.31
N CYS A 38 5.99 10.73 -3.34
CA CYS A 38 6.95 11.08 -2.29
C CYS A 38 8.37 11.24 -2.85
N ILE A 39 8.81 10.40 -3.80
CA ILE A 39 10.14 10.51 -4.40
C ILE A 39 10.25 11.82 -5.16
N TYR A 40 9.22 12.16 -5.94
CA TYR A 40 9.18 13.39 -6.71
C TYR A 40 9.25 14.63 -5.80
N ALA A 41 8.49 14.62 -4.70
CA ALA A 41 8.49 15.67 -3.69
C ALA A 41 9.85 15.78 -2.98
N MET A 42 10.36 14.66 -2.44
CA MET A 42 11.58 14.65 -1.64
C MET A 42 12.80 15.10 -2.42
N LYS A 43 12.90 14.80 -3.73
CA LYS A 43 13.99 15.27 -4.61
C LYS A 43 14.20 16.79 -4.59
N ARG A 44 13.18 17.57 -4.22
CA ARG A 44 13.23 19.04 -4.15
C ARG A 44 13.67 19.58 -2.79
N THR A 45 13.88 18.70 -1.81
CA THR A 45 14.23 19.06 -0.43
C THR A 45 15.73 18.91 -0.17
N PRO A 46 16.30 19.66 0.80
CA PRO A 46 17.68 19.46 1.25
C PRO A 46 17.89 18.12 2.00
N HIS A 47 16.82 17.39 2.30
CA HIS A 47 16.87 16.09 2.97
C HIS A 47 17.22 14.94 2.01
N TYR A 48 17.03 15.13 0.69
CA TYR A 48 17.31 14.11 -0.33
C TYR A 48 18.80 13.94 -0.62
N LYS A 49 19.54 13.39 0.34
CA LYS A 49 20.98 13.18 0.27
C LYS A 49 21.41 11.92 1.01
N GLN A 50 22.65 11.49 0.75
CA GLN A 50 23.33 10.41 1.50
C GLN A 50 22.48 9.13 1.58
N ALA A 51 22.41 8.52 2.77
CA ALA A 51 21.72 7.26 3.02
C ALA A 51 20.19 7.35 2.78
N PHE A 52 19.54 8.45 3.18
CA PHE A 52 18.13 8.69 2.88
C PHE A 52 17.83 8.60 1.39
N LYS A 53 18.60 9.32 0.57
CA LYS A 53 18.49 9.26 -0.89
C LYS A 53 18.70 7.83 -1.42
N ARG A 54 19.69 7.10 -0.91
CA ARG A 54 19.96 5.72 -1.35
C ARG A 54 18.75 4.83 -1.10
N TYR A 55 18.27 4.77 0.14
CA TYR A 55 17.14 3.91 0.50
C TYR A 55 15.84 4.29 -0.23
N LEU A 56 15.59 5.58 -0.45
CA LEU A 56 14.40 6.01 -1.21
C LEU A 56 14.47 5.60 -2.70
N ASN A 57 15.66 5.63 -3.32
CA ASN A 57 15.84 5.11 -4.69
C ASN A 57 15.75 3.58 -4.74
N ASP A 58 16.25 2.88 -3.72
CA ASP A 58 16.15 1.43 -3.63
C ASP A 58 14.68 1.02 -3.45
N ALA A 59 13.89 1.79 -2.68
CA ALA A 59 12.45 1.58 -2.54
C ALA A 59 11.72 1.75 -3.89
N ASP A 60 12.07 2.78 -4.69
CA ASP A 60 11.52 2.93 -6.05
C ASP A 60 11.86 1.73 -6.95
N ARG A 61 13.09 1.20 -6.84
CA ARG A 61 13.49 0.03 -7.60
C ARG A 61 12.68 -1.20 -7.21
N ALA A 62 12.52 -1.44 -5.91
CA ALA A 62 11.73 -2.55 -5.39
C ALA A 62 10.25 -2.43 -5.80
N ARG A 63 9.68 -1.22 -5.77
CA ARG A 63 8.33 -0.92 -6.29
C ARG A 63 8.19 -1.30 -7.77
N ARG A 64 9.13 -0.88 -8.62
CA ARG A 64 9.12 -1.21 -10.06
C ARG A 64 9.32 -2.70 -10.35
N GLU A 65 10.01 -3.41 -9.47
CA GLU A 65 10.14 -4.88 -9.55
C GLU A 65 8.81 -5.55 -9.20
N TYR A 66 8.17 -5.12 -8.11
CA TYR A 66 6.82 -5.55 -7.72
C TYR A 66 5.80 -5.33 -8.84
N GLU A 67 5.69 -4.12 -9.39
CA GLU A 67 4.76 -3.80 -10.48
C GLU A 67 5.00 -4.67 -11.71
N ARG A 68 6.26 -4.92 -12.08
CA ARG A 68 6.61 -5.82 -13.19
C ARG A 68 6.12 -7.25 -12.94
N THR A 69 6.30 -7.75 -11.72
CA THR A 69 5.84 -9.09 -11.34
C THR A 69 4.31 -9.18 -11.39
N VAL A 70 3.60 -8.23 -10.80
CA VAL A 70 2.13 -8.21 -10.77
C VAL A 70 1.55 -8.09 -12.18
N ASN A 71 2.05 -7.14 -12.99
CA ASN A 71 1.58 -6.97 -14.37
C ASN A 71 1.83 -8.21 -15.23
N GLY A 72 2.96 -8.91 -15.00
CA GLY A 72 3.24 -10.19 -15.65
C GLY A 72 2.27 -11.31 -15.27
N ILE A 73 1.70 -11.27 -14.06
CA ILE A 73 0.75 -12.27 -13.55
C ILE A 73 -0.70 -11.94 -13.97
N ILE A 74 -1.11 -10.67 -13.93
CA ILE A 74 -2.43 -10.24 -14.38
C ILE A 74 -2.60 -10.54 -15.88
N GLY A 75 -1.54 -10.31 -16.66
CA GLY A 75 -1.53 -10.54 -18.10
C GLY A 75 -2.33 -9.46 -18.87
N SER A 76 -2.15 -9.42 -20.19
CA SER A 76 -2.79 -8.44 -21.08
C SER A 76 -4.31 -8.51 -21.07
N ASP A 77 -4.86 -9.71 -20.89
CA ASP A 77 -6.29 -9.96 -21.11
C ASP A 77 -7.16 -9.48 -19.94
N ARG A 78 -6.55 -9.18 -18.79
CA ARG A 78 -7.24 -8.72 -17.56
C ARG A 78 -6.80 -7.34 -17.11
N SER A 79 -5.82 -6.72 -17.80
CA SER A 79 -5.25 -5.44 -17.37
C SER A 79 -6.24 -4.29 -17.47
N GLU A 80 -7.11 -4.29 -18.48
CA GLU A 80 -8.13 -3.24 -18.67
C GLU A 80 -9.18 -3.29 -17.56
N PHE A 81 -9.78 -4.47 -17.33
CA PHE A 81 -10.72 -4.67 -16.22
C PHE A 81 -10.11 -4.33 -14.86
N PHE A 82 -8.86 -4.75 -14.61
CA PHE A 82 -8.16 -4.41 -13.37
C PHE A 82 -7.96 -2.91 -13.21
N ALA A 83 -7.57 -2.20 -14.28
CA ALA A 83 -7.42 -0.75 -14.26
C ALA A 83 -8.74 -0.03 -13.97
N GLU A 84 -9.84 -0.43 -14.61
CA GLU A 84 -11.15 0.17 -14.37
C GLU A 84 -11.65 -0.04 -12.93
N CYS A 85 -11.43 -1.24 -12.38
CA CYS A 85 -11.72 -1.50 -10.97
C CYS A 85 -10.85 -0.59 -10.09
N ASN A 86 -9.55 -0.53 -10.37
CA ASN A 86 -8.64 0.26 -9.55
C ASN A 86 -8.99 1.76 -9.56
N ASP A 87 -9.35 2.32 -10.71
CA ASP A 87 -9.77 3.72 -10.82
C ASP A 87 -10.98 4.05 -9.94
N LYS A 88 -12.02 3.20 -9.99
CA LYS A 88 -13.22 3.34 -9.13
C LYS A 88 -12.86 3.25 -7.65
N TYR A 89 -12.01 2.30 -7.28
CA TYR A 89 -11.59 2.13 -5.90
C TYR A 89 -10.78 3.33 -5.38
N VAL A 90 -9.87 3.85 -6.22
CA VAL A 90 -9.08 5.03 -5.89
C VAL A 90 -9.99 6.25 -5.70
N GLU A 91 -11.00 6.46 -6.55
CA GLU A 91 -11.96 7.57 -6.39
C GLU A 91 -12.66 7.56 -5.02
N GLU A 92 -13.02 6.38 -4.52
CA GLU A 92 -13.68 6.23 -3.21
C GLU A 92 -12.74 6.53 -2.03
N VAL A 93 -11.51 6.03 -2.13
CA VAL A 93 -10.53 6.03 -1.02
C VAL A 93 -9.66 7.30 -0.99
N ASN A 94 -9.44 7.97 -2.12
CA ASN A 94 -8.45 9.05 -2.23
C ASN A 94 -8.71 10.22 -1.28
N LYS A 95 -9.99 10.55 -1.01
CA LYS A 95 -10.35 11.57 -0.02
C LYS A 95 -9.79 11.26 1.39
N HIS A 96 -9.71 9.99 1.76
CA HIS A 96 -9.19 9.55 3.06
C HIS A 96 -7.66 9.55 3.10
N VAL A 97 -7.02 9.23 1.97
CA VAL A 97 -5.57 9.37 1.78
C VAL A 97 -5.16 10.85 1.96
N ASP A 98 -5.92 11.76 1.35
CA ASP A 98 -5.70 13.20 1.47
C ASP A 98 -5.88 13.70 2.91
N ILE A 99 -6.93 13.24 3.61
CA ILE A 99 -7.14 13.59 5.02
C ILE A 99 -5.93 13.18 5.86
N LEU A 100 -5.42 11.96 5.70
CA LEU A 100 -4.24 11.49 6.44
C LEU A 100 -2.99 12.31 6.11
N TYR A 101 -2.76 12.63 4.83
CA TYR A 101 -1.69 13.54 4.41
C TYR A 101 -1.77 14.89 5.15
N TRP A 102 -2.95 15.50 5.22
CA TRP A 102 -3.12 16.79 5.89
C TRP A 102 -2.87 16.69 7.39
N GLN A 103 -3.24 15.59 8.06
CA GLN A 103 -2.93 15.39 9.48
C GLN A 103 -1.42 15.26 9.73
N PHE A 104 -0.71 14.54 8.85
CA PHE A 104 0.76 14.46 8.92
C PHE A 104 1.41 15.82 8.69
N LYS A 105 0.98 16.54 7.65
CA LYS A 105 1.50 17.89 7.37
C LYS A 105 1.27 18.83 8.53
N GLN A 106 0.05 18.88 9.08
CA GLN A 106 -0.25 19.74 10.22
C GLN A 106 0.60 19.38 11.44
N THR A 107 0.89 18.09 11.67
CA THR A 107 1.78 17.64 12.74
C THR A 107 3.22 18.12 12.57
N LEU A 108 3.71 18.15 11.34
CA LEU A 108 5.01 18.70 11.04
C LEU A 108 5.02 20.24 11.16
N ASP A 109 3.96 20.91 10.71
CA ASP A 109 3.78 22.37 10.82
C ASP A 109 3.74 22.84 12.29
N ASP A 110 2.94 22.17 13.13
CA ASP A 110 2.83 22.46 14.57
C ASP A 110 4.18 22.31 15.29
N ASN A 111 5.07 21.49 14.74
CA ASN A 111 6.44 21.28 15.25
C ASN A 111 7.48 22.19 14.58
N GLY A 112 7.06 23.12 13.71
CA GLY A 112 7.93 24.08 13.02
C GLY A 112 8.90 23.43 12.04
N ILE A 113 8.53 22.29 11.45
CA ILE A 113 9.37 21.56 10.50
C ILE A 113 9.28 22.20 9.11
N SER A 114 10.42 22.54 8.52
CA SER A 114 10.48 23.00 7.12
C SER A 114 10.23 21.85 6.15
N HIS A 115 9.72 22.15 4.95
CA HIS A 115 9.35 21.14 3.95
C HIS A 115 8.31 20.11 4.48
N SER A 116 7.41 20.57 5.36
CA SER A 116 6.38 19.73 5.98
C SER A 116 5.48 19.04 4.97
N ALA A 117 5.20 19.67 3.83
CA ALA A 117 4.41 19.07 2.75
C ALA A 117 5.12 17.87 2.12
N GLU A 118 6.39 18.00 1.75
CA GLU A 118 7.17 16.90 1.17
C GLU A 118 7.41 15.78 2.18
N LEU A 119 7.67 16.13 3.45
CA LEU A 119 7.85 15.17 4.53
C LEU A 119 6.54 14.44 4.88
N ALA A 120 5.39 15.11 4.80
CA ALA A 120 4.08 14.47 4.96
C ALA A 120 3.79 13.47 3.84
N LYS A 121 4.16 13.76 2.58
CA LYS A 121 4.07 12.79 1.48
C LYS A 121 4.97 11.57 1.74
N PHE A 122 6.18 11.78 2.26
CA PHE A 122 7.06 10.68 2.65
C PHE A 122 6.45 9.82 3.76
N GLU A 123 5.93 10.44 4.83
CA GLU A 123 5.33 9.72 5.94
C GLU A 123 4.04 8.98 5.52
N LEU A 124 3.23 9.58 4.65
CA LEU A 124 2.06 8.94 4.05
C LEU A 124 2.46 7.67 3.29
N ALA A 125 3.41 7.78 2.36
CA ALA A 125 3.88 6.64 1.58
C ALA A 125 4.45 5.52 2.48
N ARG A 126 5.24 5.89 3.49
CA ARG A 126 5.81 4.93 4.46
C ARG A 126 4.72 4.22 5.25
N THR A 127 3.77 4.97 5.81
CA THR A 127 2.64 4.43 6.59
C THR A 127 1.79 3.47 5.78
N LEU A 128 1.51 3.81 4.52
CA LEU A 128 0.75 2.94 3.63
C LEU A 128 1.51 1.66 3.26
N CYS A 129 2.83 1.72 3.07
CA CYS A 129 3.64 0.52 2.86
C CYS A 129 3.58 -0.43 4.08
N ASP A 130 3.67 0.10 5.29
CA ASP A 130 3.54 -0.69 6.52
C ASP A 130 2.13 -1.30 6.62
N TYR A 131 1.09 -0.52 6.31
CA TYR A 131 -0.29 -1.00 6.32
C TYR A 131 -0.55 -2.08 5.27
N ALA A 132 0.00 -1.94 4.06
CA ALA A 132 -0.14 -2.95 3.00
C ALA A 132 0.40 -4.32 3.44
N CYS A 133 1.50 -4.35 4.18
CA CYS A 133 2.02 -5.59 4.79
C CYS A 133 1.05 -6.17 5.83
N VAL A 134 0.46 -5.33 6.69
CA VAL A 134 -0.54 -5.77 7.68
C VAL A 134 -1.78 -6.33 6.99
N GLN A 135 -2.35 -5.60 6.03
CA GLN A 135 -3.52 -6.02 5.29
C GLN A 135 -3.28 -7.32 4.51
N PHE A 136 -2.09 -7.48 3.91
CA PHE A 136 -1.72 -8.75 3.28
C PHE A 136 -1.84 -9.92 4.27
N GLU A 137 -1.23 -9.81 5.45
CA GLU A 137 -1.26 -10.90 6.44
C GLU A 137 -2.68 -11.17 6.96
N GLU A 138 -3.50 -10.13 7.12
CA GLU A 138 -4.90 -10.26 7.49
C GLU A 138 -5.71 -11.03 6.43
N ARG A 139 -5.62 -10.62 5.15
CA ARG A 139 -6.36 -11.23 4.03
C ARG A 139 -5.90 -12.66 3.74
N ILE A 140 -4.60 -12.92 3.76
CA ILE A 140 -4.09 -14.28 3.63
C ILE A 140 -4.49 -15.12 4.85
N GLY A 141 -4.50 -14.52 6.04
CA GLY A 141 -5.03 -15.14 7.25
C GLY A 141 -6.50 -15.54 7.13
N GLU A 142 -7.35 -14.70 6.52
CA GLU A 142 -8.76 -15.01 6.25
C GLU A 142 -8.91 -16.24 5.35
N LEU A 143 -8.16 -16.30 4.25
CA LEU A 143 -8.14 -17.46 3.36
C LEU A 143 -7.71 -18.73 4.09
N LYS A 144 -6.60 -18.67 4.83
CA LYS A 144 -6.07 -19.81 5.59
C LYS A 144 -7.02 -20.30 6.70
N ARG A 145 -7.72 -19.38 7.38
CA ARG A 145 -8.77 -19.73 8.37
C ARG A 145 -9.97 -20.40 7.71
N LYS A 146 -10.31 -20.01 6.47
CA LYS A 146 -11.42 -20.60 5.72
C LYS A 146 -11.10 -22.01 5.22
N ASP A 147 -9.88 -22.25 4.74
CA ASP A 147 -9.43 -23.56 4.28
C ASP A 147 -7.91 -23.71 4.47
N SER A 148 -7.47 -24.69 5.26
CA SER A 148 -6.05 -24.89 5.58
C SER A 148 -5.21 -25.26 4.35
N LYS A 149 -5.84 -25.65 3.23
CA LYS A 149 -5.15 -25.89 1.96
C LYS A 149 -4.58 -24.62 1.32
N PHE A 150 -5.02 -23.42 1.75
CA PHE A 150 -4.39 -22.17 1.33
C PHE A 150 -2.97 -21.99 1.90
N ASN A 151 -2.55 -22.77 2.91
CA ASN A 151 -1.19 -22.69 3.48
C ASN A 151 -0.06 -23.01 2.49
N VAL A 152 -0.35 -23.76 1.44
CA VAL A 152 0.62 -24.18 0.43
C VAL A 152 0.55 -23.33 -0.85
N PHE A 153 -0.28 -22.27 -0.87
CA PHE A 153 -0.31 -21.28 -1.95
C PHE A 153 0.83 -20.28 -1.76
N MET A 154 1.60 -20.05 -2.81
CA MET A 154 2.66 -19.02 -2.82
C MET A 154 2.06 -17.68 -3.26
N LEU A 155 1.70 -16.84 -2.30
CA LEU A 155 1.12 -15.50 -2.54
C LEU A 155 2.10 -14.37 -2.16
N ASP A 156 3.34 -14.70 -1.81
CA ASP A 156 4.36 -13.74 -1.37
C ASP A 156 4.73 -12.71 -2.44
N TYR A 157 4.44 -12.99 -3.72
CA TYR A 157 4.62 -12.03 -4.80
C TYR A 157 3.72 -10.79 -4.68
N LEU A 158 2.64 -10.87 -3.89
CA LEU A 158 1.76 -9.74 -3.58
C LEU A 158 2.26 -8.91 -2.37
N LYS A 159 3.34 -9.31 -1.71
CA LYS A 159 3.86 -8.60 -0.53
C LYS A 159 4.69 -7.38 -0.91
N LEU A 160 4.53 -6.29 -0.16
CA LEU A 160 5.37 -5.10 -0.23
C LEU A 160 6.49 -5.06 0.83
N ASP A 161 6.79 -6.17 1.51
CA ASP A 161 7.76 -6.24 2.63
C ASP A 161 9.10 -5.57 2.33
N ASN A 162 9.68 -5.81 1.15
CA ASN A 162 10.96 -5.21 0.79
C ASN A 162 10.84 -3.69 0.59
N VAL A 163 9.72 -3.23 0.01
CA VAL A 163 9.42 -1.81 -0.18
C VAL A 163 9.23 -1.12 1.18
N ALA A 164 8.38 -1.69 2.05
CA ALA A 164 8.14 -1.20 3.41
C ALA A 164 9.44 -1.13 4.22
N ARG A 165 10.25 -2.19 4.18
CA ARG A 165 11.58 -2.23 4.83
C ARG A 165 12.48 -1.09 4.35
N LEU A 166 12.53 -0.82 3.05
CA LEU A 166 13.38 0.25 2.49
C LEU A 166 12.84 1.64 2.83
N MET A 167 11.52 1.83 2.87
CA MET A 167 10.90 3.08 3.33
C MET A 167 11.19 3.35 4.81
N ASN A 168 11.16 2.32 5.66
CA ASN A 168 11.54 2.45 7.06
C ASN A 168 13.03 2.75 7.25
N LEU A 169 13.91 2.08 6.49
CA LEU A 169 15.34 2.43 6.49
C LEU A 169 15.60 3.85 5.97
N ALA A 170 14.80 4.34 5.01
CA ALA A 170 14.85 5.74 4.61
C ALA A 170 14.48 6.63 5.81
N SER A 171 13.38 6.34 6.52
CA SER A 171 12.94 7.10 7.71
C SER A 171 14.02 7.16 8.79
N ASP A 172 14.67 6.03 9.11
CA ASP A 172 15.76 5.97 10.09
C ASP A 172 16.97 6.85 9.72
N ASN A 173 17.13 7.14 8.43
CA ASN A 173 18.21 7.96 7.88
C ASN A 173 17.77 9.39 7.52
N LEU A 174 16.50 9.73 7.74
CA LEU A 174 15.94 11.04 7.49
C LEU A 174 16.33 12.01 8.60
N LYS A 175 17.12 13.02 8.25
CA LYS A 175 17.60 14.04 9.18
C LYS A 175 16.81 15.33 9.01
N ILE A 176 15.79 15.52 9.85
CA ILE A 176 14.97 16.75 9.93
C ILE A 176 15.30 17.61 11.17
N GLY A 177 16.32 17.23 11.94
CA GLY A 177 16.84 18.01 13.07
C GLY A 177 16.14 17.79 14.41
N ARG A 178 14.98 17.14 14.43
CA ARG A 178 14.29 16.70 15.66
C ARG A 178 13.38 15.50 15.38
N THR A 179 12.98 14.80 16.43
CA THR A 179 11.95 13.76 16.35
C THR A 179 10.57 14.39 16.50
N VAL A 180 9.65 14.02 15.62
CA VAL A 180 8.24 14.42 15.68
C VAL A 180 7.40 13.17 15.93
N ASN A 181 6.50 13.21 16.91
CA ASN A 181 5.58 12.12 17.14
C ASN A 181 4.44 12.19 16.11
N MET A 182 4.41 11.26 15.16
CA MET A 182 3.34 11.16 14.17
C MET A 182 2.11 10.39 14.68
N ASN A 183 2.20 9.72 15.84
CA ASN A 183 1.10 9.04 16.51
C ASN A 183 0.27 10.00 17.39
N THR A 184 -0.15 11.11 16.80
CA THR A 184 -1.11 12.02 17.45
C THR A 184 -2.52 11.47 17.28
N GLU A 185 -3.44 11.83 18.18
CA GLU A 185 -4.84 11.39 18.14
C GLU A 185 -5.47 11.64 16.76
N ARG A 186 -5.24 12.81 16.15
CA ARG A 186 -5.75 13.14 14.81
C ARG A 186 -5.15 12.27 13.70
N CYS A 187 -3.87 11.94 13.77
CA CYS A 187 -3.22 11.08 12.78
C CYS A 187 -3.73 9.65 12.90
N THR A 188 -3.81 9.12 14.13
CA THR A 188 -4.31 7.77 14.39
C THR A 188 -5.77 7.64 13.99
N ALA A 189 -6.64 8.61 14.35
CA ALA A 189 -8.04 8.60 13.93
C ALA A 189 -8.20 8.69 12.40
N ALA A 190 -7.42 9.54 11.71
CA ALA A 190 -7.44 9.61 10.25
C ALA A 190 -6.97 8.30 9.60
N PHE A 191 -5.94 7.67 10.16
CA PHE A 191 -5.45 6.39 9.69
C PHE A 191 -6.46 5.26 9.92
N GLU A 192 -7.11 5.19 11.08
CA GLU A 192 -8.14 4.19 11.36
C GLU A 192 -9.32 4.28 10.40
N VAL A 193 -9.75 5.50 10.07
CA VAL A 193 -10.78 5.72 9.04
C VAL A 193 -10.28 5.20 7.70
N LEU A 194 -9.09 5.59 7.26
CA LEU A 194 -8.52 5.14 5.98
C LEU A 194 -8.35 3.61 5.93
N ALA A 195 -7.86 2.99 6.99
CA ALA A 195 -7.66 1.55 7.08
C ALA A 195 -9.00 0.79 6.96
N ARG A 196 -10.07 1.30 7.59
CA ARG A 196 -11.41 0.73 7.46
C ARG A 196 -11.92 0.81 6.03
N GLU A 197 -11.81 1.97 5.38
CA GLU A 197 -12.23 2.12 3.98
C GLU A 197 -11.41 1.23 3.04
N LEU A 198 -10.11 1.13 3.28
CA LEU A 198 -9.21 0.24 2.53
C LEU A 198 -9.52 -1.24 2.73
N SER A 199 -10.30 -1.62 3.73
CA SER A 199 -10.63 -3.02 4.05
C SER A 199 -12.12 -3.31 3.98
N ASP A 200 -12.93 -2.36 3.51
CA ASP A 200 -14.38 -2.48 3.40
C ASP A 200 -14.75 -3.45 2.28
N ALA A 201 -15.28 -4.61 2.66
CA ALA A 201 -15.62 -5.67 1.73
C ALA A 201 -16.73 -5.28 0.73
N ASP A 202 -17.65 -4.41 1.12
CA ASP A 202 -18.73 -3.96 0.26
C ASP A 202 -18.21 -2.98 -0.78
N ASN A 203 -17.34 -2.04 -0.40
CA ASN A 203 -16.67 -1.14 -1.35
C ASN A 203 -15.89 -1.97 -2.38
N ILE A 204 -15.02 -2.87 -1.93
CA ILE A 204 -14.21 -3.74 -2.80
C ILE A 204 -15.10 -4.58 -3.73
N ALA A 205 -16.17 -5.19 -3.19
CA ALA A 205 -17.07 -6.00 -3.99
C ALA A 205 -17.85 -5.17 -5.02
N ASN A 206 -18.28 -3.96 -4.67
CA ASN A 206 -18.97 -3.06 -5.60
C ASN A 206 -18.05 -2.62 -6.74
N THR A 207 -16.77 -2.39 -6.44
CA THR A 207 -15.77 -2.07 -7.46
C THR A 207 -15.55 -3.22 -8.45
N ILE A 208 -15.55 -4.46 -7.98
CA ILE A 208 -15.35 -5.67 -8.80
C ILE A 208 -16.61 -6.05 -9.61
N LYS A 209 -17.81 -5.70 -9.12
CA LYS A 209 -19.11 -6.02 -9.76
C LYS A 209 -19.43 -5.18 -10.99
N ALA A 210 -18.57 -4.24 -11.37
CA ALA A 210 -18.79 -3.44 -12.56
C ALA A 210 -18.43 -4.25 -13.83
N ASP A 211 -19.23 -5.29 -14.07
CA ASP A 211 -19.79 -5.76 -15.35
C ASP A 211 -20.77 -6.93 -15.12
#